data_AF-A0A453R7S1-F1
#
_entry.id   AF-A0A453R7S1-F1
#
_cell.length_a   1.000
_cell.length_b   1.000
_cell.length_c   1.000
_cell.angle_alpha   90.00
_cell.angle_beta   90.00
_cell.angle_gamma   90.00
#
_symmetry.space_group_name_H-M   'P 1'
#
loop_
_entity.id
_entity.type
_entity.pdbx_description
1 polymer ?
#
loop_
_entity_poly.entity_id
_entity_poly.type
_entity_poly.pdbx_seq_one_letter_code
_entity_poly.pdbx_strand_id
1 'polypeptide(L)'
;SEMEKLLQEVGKDILPGVTIVCGGSYRRGKSSCGDMDIVITHDDGKSHVGFLPKFVQRLKDINFLREDLIFSINSIEGTDSGVDTYFGLCTYPGRELRHRIDLKVYPRNRYASGLLAWTGNDVLNRRLRILAESKGYVLDDTGLYLATQSSGGKRVSTYTCLS
;
A
#
# COMPACT_ATOMS: atom_id res chain seq x y z
N SER A 1 12.88 10.37 -5.17
CA SER A 1 14.25 9.85 -5.34
C SER A 1 14.39 9.37 -6.78
N GLU A 2 15.58 9.00 -7.24
CA GLU A 2 15.73 8.39 -8.57
C GLU A 2 14.89 7.11 -8.70
N MET A 3 14.83 6.30 -7.64
CA MET A 3 14.02 5.06 -7.62
C MET A 3 12.52 5.35 -7.67
N GLU A 4 12.04 6.37 -6.94
CA GLU A 4 10.63 6.79 -7.04
C GLU A 4 10.27 7.23 -8.47
N LYS A 5 11.15 7.99 -9.14
CA LYS A 5 10.96 8.40 -10.53
C LYS A 5 10.91 7.20 -11.47
N LEU A 6 11.86 6.26 -11.34
CA LEU A 6 11.86 5.01 -12.11
C LEU A 6 10.54 4.24 -11.97
N LEU A 7 10.08 4.05 -10.72
CA LEU A 7 8.82 3.34 -10.45
C LEU A 7 7.62 4.08 -11.05
N GLN A 8 7.60 5.41 -10.97
CA GLN A 8 6.56 6.24 -11.57
C GLN A 8 6.56 6.17 -13.10
N GLU A 9 7.72 6.20 -13.75
CA GLU A 9 7.84 6.09 -15.20
C GLU A 9 7.36 4.72 -15.69
N VAL A 10 7.88 3.63 -15.09
CA VAL A 10 7.45 2.26 -15.40
C VAL A 10 5.95 2.09 -15.18
N GLY A 11 5.42 2.66 -14.10
CA GLY A 11 3.99 2.61 -13.80
C GLY A 11 3.13 3.32 -14.85
N LYS A 12 3.53 4.53 -15.26
CA LYS A 12 2.83 5.33 -16.27
C LYS A 12 2.83 4.68 -17.65
N ASP A 13 3.90 3.99 -18.01
CA ASP A 13 3.99 3.23 -19.27
C ASP A 13 2.98 2.08 -19.31
N ILE A 14 2.68 1.48 -18.16
CA ILE A 14 1.71 0.37 -18.04
C ILE A 14 0.27 0.89 -17.94
N LEU A 15 0.08 1.93 -17.14
CA LEU A 15 -1.23 2.51 -16.85
C LEU A 15 -1.12 4.05 -16.75
N PRO A 16 -1.44 4.78 -17.83
CA PRO A 16 -1.51 6.23 -17.79
C PRO A 16 -2.50 6.69 -16.71
N GLY A 17 -2.08 7.65 -15.86
CA GLY A 17 -2.89 8.14 -14.74
C GLY A 17 -2.68 7.40 -13.41
N VAL A 18 -1.84 6.35 -13.38
CA VAL A 18 -1.47 5.72 -12.10
C VAL A 18 -0.70 6.69 -11.20
N THR A 19 -1.08 6.71 -9.93
CA THR A 19 -0.37 7.44 -8.87
C THR A 19 0.48 6.45 -8.09
N ILE A 20 1.79 6.69 -8.05
CA ILE A 20 2.77 5.89 -7.31
C ILE A 20 3.55 6.83 -6.39
N VAL A 21 3.50 6.56 -5.09
CA VAL A 21 4.10 7.40 -4.05
C VAL A 21 4.95 6.54 -3.12
N CYS A 22 6.17 6.98 -2.86
CA CYS A 22 6.97 6.40 -1.79
C CYS A 22 6.42 6.85 -0.42
N GLY A 23 6.08 5.89 0.43
CA GLY A 23 5.67 6.07 1.81
C GLY A 23 6.85 5.99 2.78
N GLY A 24 6.55 5.47 3.96
CA GLY A 24 7.53 5.00 4.92
C GLY A 24 8.40 6.09 5.53
N SER A 25 9.59 5.65 5.92
CA SER A 25 10.64 6.55 6.43
C SER A 25 11.08 7.59 5.41
N TYR A 26 11.04 7.24 4.12
CA TYR A 26 11.35 8.15 3.01
C TYR A 26 10.40 9.35 2.98
N ARG A 27 9.08 9.10 3.02
CA ARG A 27 8.07 10.18 3.00
C ARG A 27 8.13 11.09 4.23
N ARG A 28 8.63 10.58 5.35
CA ARG A 28 8.86 11.36 6.59
C ARG A 28 10.21 12.10 6.59
N GLY A 29 10.99 12.04 5.51
CA GLY A 29 12.24 12.77 5.37
C GLY A 29 13.42 12.18 6.16
N LYS A 30 13.40 10.89 6.48
CA LYS A 30 14.58 10.27 7.12
C LYS A 30 15.76 10.20 6.15
N SER A 31 16.96 10.42 6.67
CA SER A 31 18.22 10.39 5.91
C SER A 31 18.62 8.99 5.44
N SER A 32 18.13 7.94 6.12
CA SER A 32 18.29 6.55 5.72
C SER A 32 16.96 5.80 5.73
N CYS A 33 16.77 4.94 4.73
CA CYS A 33 15.59 4.11 4.54
C CYS A 33 16.03 2.64 4.51
N GLY A 34 15.37 1.80 5.33
CA GLY A 34 15.60 0.36 5.34
C GLY A 34 14.88 -0.33 4.17
N ASP A 35 13.60 -0.02 4.04
CA ASP A 35 12.68 -0.60 3.05
C ASP A 35 12.13 0.50 2.13
N MET A 36 11.68 0.12 0.93
CA MET A 36 10.92 0.99 0.03
C MET A 36 9.43 0.66 0.10
N ASP A 37 8.69 1.45 0.87
CA ASP A 37 7.24 1.37 0.95
C ASP A 37 6.61 2.13 -0.21
N ILE A 38 5.87 1.48 -1.09
CA ILE A 38 5.27 2.07 -2.30
C ILE A 38 3.75 1.92 -2.25
N VAL A 39 3.06 3.06 -2.25
CA VAL A 39 1.60 3.14 -2.23
C VAL A 39 1.12 3.56 -3.62
N ILE A 40 0.21 2.77 -4.18
CA ILE A 40 -0.23 2.87 -5.56
C ILE A 40 -1.75 3.02 -5.60
N THR A 41 -2.26 3.88 -6.48
CA THR A 41 -3.71 3.96 -6.77
C THR A 41 -3.93 4.50 -8.19
N HIS A 42 -5.20 4.54 -8.61
CA HIS A 42 -5.61 5.18 -9.85
C HIS A 42 -6.86 6.03 -9.59
N ASP A 43 -6.91 7.25 -10.13
CA ASP A 43 -7.93 8.25 -9.77
C ASP A 43 -9.35 7.87 -10.19
N ASP A 44 -9.51 7.06 -11.24
CA ASP A 44 -10.83 6.59 -11.68
C ASP A 44 -11.46 5.53 -10.74
N GLY A 45 -10.73 5.05 -9.74
CA GLY A 45 -11.18 4.03 -8.79
C GLY A 45 -11.38 2.63 -9.38
N LYS A 46 -11.05 2.39 -10.65
CA LYS A 46 -11.32 1.13 -11.38
C LYS A 46 -10.08 0.56 -12.06
N SER A 47 -9.29 1.38 -12.74
CA SER A 47 -8.17 0.90 -13.57
C SER A 47 -6.99 0.36 -12.77
N HIS A 48 -6.97 0.54 -11.46
CA HIS A 48 -6.00 -0.10 -10.57
C HIS A 48 -6.11 -1.64 -10.57
N VAL A 49 -7.28 -2.21 -10.92
CA VAL A 49 -7.51 -3.65 -10.95
C VAL A 49 -6.61 -4.32 -11.99
N GLY A 50 -5.84 -5.32 -11.55
CA GLY A 50 -4.91 -6.04 -12.43
C GLY A 50 -3.63 -5.27 -12.78
N PHE A 51 -3.39 -4.11 -12.14
CA PHE A 51 -2.15 -3.35 -12.32
C PHE A 51 -0.94 -4.07 -11.69
N LEU A 52 -1.08 -4.59 -10.46
CA LEU A 52 0.06 -5.14 -9.71
C LEU A 52 0.81 -6.25 -10.46
N PRO A 53 0.15 -7.27 -11.07
CA PRO A 53 0.87 -8.31 -11.80
C PRO A 53 1.67 -7.78 -12.99
N LYS A 54 1.13 -6.82 -13.75
CA LYS A 54 1.82 -6.21 -14.89
C LYS A 54 3.03 -5.40 -14.40
N PHE A 55 2.87 -4.67 -13.31
CA PHE A 55 3.93 -3.85 -12.73
C PHE A 55 5.07 -4.70 -12.17
N VAL A 56 4.75 -5.74 -11.39
CA VAL A 56 5.74 -6.70 -10.86
C VAL A 56 6.49 -7.39 -12.01
N GLN A 57 5.77 -7.87 -13.04
CA GLN A 57 6.41 -8.49 -14.19
C GLN A 57 7.38 -7.53 -14.88
N ARG A 58 6.95 -6.30 -15.16
CA ARG A 58 7.79 -5.31 -15.81
C ARG A 58 9.04 -4.97 -14.99
N LEU A 59 8.92 -4.86 -13.67
CA LEU A 59 10.07 -4.61 -12.79
C LEU A 59 11.03 -5.80 -12.73
N LYS A 60 10.55 -7.04 -12.90
CA LYS A 60 11.42 -8.22 -13.08
C LYS A 60 12.15 -8.20 -14.42
N ASP A 61 11.45 -7.83 -15.50
CA ASP A 61 12.05 -7.78 -16.84
C ASP A 61 13.23 -6.80 -16.94
N ILE A 62 13.21 -5.71 -16.16
CA ILE A 62 14.32 -4.75 -16.06
C ILE A 62 15.33 -5.11 -14.96
N ASN A 63 15.27 -6.31 -14.40
CA ASN A 63 16.13 -6.82 -13.32
C ASN A 63 16.11 -5.97 -12.02
N PHE A 64 15.04 -5.23 -11.78
CA PHE A 64 14.87 -4.44 -10.58
C PHE A 64 14.38 -5.30 -9.40
N LEU A 65 13.31 -6.08 -9.60
CA LEU A 65 12.85 -7.08 -8.64
C LEU A 65 13.60 -8.40 -8.82
N ARG A 66 13.94 -9.06 -7.69
CA ARG A 66 14.76 -10.27 -7.65
C ARG A 66 14.06 -11.45 -7.02
N GLU A 67 13.49 -11.26 -5.83
CA GLU A 67 12.81 -12.31 -5.09
C GLU A 67 11.43 -11.87 -4.64
N ASP A 68 10.47 -12.80 -4.69
CA ASP A 68 9.12 -12.61 -4.19
C ASP A 68 9.02 -13.18 -2.78
N LEU A 69 8.42 -12.41 -1.85
CA LEU A 69 8.14 -12.84 -0.48
C LEU A 69 6.64 -13.03 -0.27
N ILE A 70 5.84 -12.05 -0.69
CA ILE A 70 4.38 -12.08 -0.64
C ILE A 70 3.84 -11.57 -1.98
N PHE A 71 2.81 -12.22 -2.51
CA PHE A 71 2.06 -11.76 -3.67
C PHE A 71 0.60 -12.13 -3.48
N SER A 72 -0.28 -11.15 -3.32
CA SER A 72 -1.73 -11.34 -3.21
C SER A 72 -2.50 -10.33 -4.06
N ILE A 73 -3.54 -10.83 -4.73
CA ILE A 73 -4.47 -10.03 -5.55
C ILE A 73 -5.84 -10.06 -4.87
N ASN A 74 -6.28 -8.89 -4.41
CA ASN A 74 -7.57 -8.68 -3.76
C ASN A 74 -8.35 -7.54 -4.43
N SER A 75 -7.91 -7.02 -5.58
CA SER A 75 -8.65 -5.99 -6.33
C SER A 75 -9.80 -6.57 -7.16
N ILE A 76 -9.93 -7.91 -7.24
CA ILE A 76 -10.96 -8.61 -8.01
C ILE A 76 -12.20 -8.80 -7.11
N GLU A 77 -13.40 -8.72 -7.71
CA GLU A 77 -14.68 -8.89 -7.01
C GLU A 77 -14.72 -10.17 -6.17
N GLY A 78 -15.24 -10.06 -4.94
CA GLY A 78 -15.40 -11.18 -4.00
C GLY A 78 -14.28 -11.35 -2.96
N THR A 79 -13.38 -10.38 -2.82
CA THR A 79 -12.30 -10.39 -1.81
C THR A 79 -12.44 -9.25 -0.79
N ASP A 80 -12.00 -9.46 0.45
CA ASP A 80 -12.34 -8.61 1.61
C ASP A 80 -11.73 -7.19 1.56
N SER A 81 -10.50 -7.03 1.06
CA SER A 81 -9.74 -5.79 1.24
C SER A 81 -9.69 -4.87 0.01
N GLY A 82 -9.94 -5.36 -1.20
CA GLY A 82 -9.73 -4.55 -2.41
C GLY A 82 -8.25 -4.23 -2.70
N VAL A 83 -7.31 -4.65 -1.85
CA VAL A 83 -5.92 -4.17 -1.86
C VAL A 83 -4.97 -5.27 -2.33
N ASP A 84 -4.32 -5.04 -3.46
CA ASP A 84 -3.26 -5.93 -3.94
C ASP A 84 -1.97 -5.65 -3.16
N THR A 85 -1.24 -6.71 -2.82
CA THR A 85 -0.02 -6.62 -2.01
C THR A 85 1.10 -7.43 -2.65
N TYR A 86 2.27 -6.82 -2.78
CA TYR A 86 3.50 -7.50 -3.13
C TYR A 86 4.61 -7.09 -2.18
N PHE A 87 5.29 -8.04 -1.56
CA PHE A 87 6.55 -7.82 -0.83
C PHE A 87 7.64 -8.62 -1.52
N GLY A 88 8.81 -8.00 -1.67
CA GLY A 88 9.92 -8.63 -2.37
C GLY A 88 11.26 -8.00 -2.04
N LEU A 89 12.27 -8.47 -2.76
CA LEU A 89 13.61 -7.91 -2.74
C LEU A 89 13.94 -7.30 -4.09
N CYS A 90 14.59 -6.15 -4.07
CA CYS A 90 15.05 -5.43 -5.24
C CYS A 90 16.54 -5.11 -5.17
N THR A 91 17.11 -4.81 -6.33
CA THR A 91 18.49 -4.30 -6.49
C THR A 91 18.47 -3.16 -7.48
N TYR A 92 19.28 -2.13 -7.25
CA TYR A 92 19.39 -0.99 -8.16
C TYR A 92 20.81 -0.42 -8.16
N PRO A 93 21.22 0.29 -9.23
CA PRO A 93 22.57 0.85 -9.33
C PRO A 93 22.94 1.67 -8.10
N GLY A 94 24.15 1.48 -7.60
CA GLY A 94 24.63 2.11 -6.37
C GLY A 94 24.29 1.36 -5.08
N ARG A 95 23.51 0.26 -5.15
CA ARG A 95 23.28 -0.66 -4.04
C ARG A 95 23.25 -2.12 -4.50
N GLU A 96 24.39 -2.79 -4.34
CA GLU A 96 24.59 -4.21 -4.67
C GLU A 96 23.90 -5.18 -3.69
N LEU A 97 23.54 -4.69 -2.50
CA LEU A 97 22.78 -5.49 -1.52
C LEU A 97 21.28 -5.52 -1.89
N ARG A 98 20.64 -6.64 -1.60
CA ARG A 98 19.18 -6.80 -1.73
C ARG A 98 18.47 -5.85 -0.76
N HIS A 99 17.50 -5.08 -1.25
CA HIS A 99 16.67 -4.18 -0.46
C HIS A 99 15.21 -4.61 -0.49
N ARG A 100 14.53 -4.53 0.66
CA ARG A 100 13.10 -4.82 0.71
C ARG A 100 12.31 -3.75 -0.04
N ILE A 101 11.31 -4.19 -0.78
CA ILE A 101 10.31 -3.32 -1.41
C ILE A 101 8.92 -3.87 -1.15
N ASP A 102 8.04 -2.99 -0.70
CA ASP A 102 6.66 -3.30 -0.40
C ASP A 102 5.75 -2.47 -1.32
N LEU A 103 4.94 -3.15 -2.13
CA LEU A 103 3.99 -2.54 -3.05
C LEU A 103 2.57 -2.81 -2.55
N LYS A 104 1.77 -1.75 -2.44
CA LYS A 104 0.36 -1.85 -2.09
C LYS A 104 -0.48 -1.05 -3.07
N VAL A 105 -1.40 -1.71 -3.76
CA VAL A 105 -2.32 -1.08 -4.71
C VAL A 105 -3.69 -0.95 -4.06
N TYR A 106 -4.13 0.30 -3.87
CA TYR A 106 -5.41 0.62 -3.24
C TYR A 106 -6.43 1.11 -4.27
N PRO A 107 -7.72 0.75 -4.10
CA PRO A 107 -8.80 1.46 -4.76
C PRO A 107 -8.84 2.91 -4.27
N ARG A 108 -9.32 3.82 -5.11
CA ARG A 108 -9.19 5.27 -4.86
C ARG A 108 -9.81 5.73 -3.55
N ASN A 109 -10.92 5.12 -3.14
CA ASN A 109 -11.64 5.42 -1.90
C ASN A 109 -10.92 4.93 -0.62
N ARG A 110 -9.98 4.00 -0.72
CA ARG A 110 -9.17 3.49 0.40
C ARG A 110 -7.76 4.07 0.44
N TYR A 111 -7.34 4.75 -0.64
CA TYR A 111 -5.98 5.28 -0.81
C TYR A 111 -5.52 6.19 0.33
N ALA A 112 -6.39 7.05 0.87
CA ALA A 112 -6.00 7.99 1.92
C ALA A 112 -5.58 7.26 3.22
N SER A 113 -6.34 6.25 3.63
CA SER A 113 -6.03 5.41 4.80
C SER A 113 -4.78 4.57 4.55
N GLY A 114 -4.63 4.02 3.34
CA GLY A 114 -3.43 3.31 2.94
C GLY A 114 -2.20 4.21 3.01
N LEU A 115 -2.25 5.40 2.40
CA LEU A 115 -1.15 6.35 2.43
C LEU A 115 -0.80 6.77 3.85
N LEU A 116 -1.79 6.97 4.73
CA LEU A 116 -1.55 7.27 6.15
C LEU A 116 -0.81 6.12 6.84
N ALA A 117 -1.32 4.89 6.72
CA ALA A 117 -0.75 3.71 7.36
C ALA A 117 0.69 3.44 6.88
N TRP A 118 0.91 3.51 5.57
CA TRP A 118 2.21 3.29 4.96
C TRP A 118 3.15 4.48 5.07
N THR A 119 2.66 5.69 5.35
CA THR A 119 3.52 6.82 5.77
C THR A 119 4.03 6.61 7.19
N GLY A 120 3.22 6.07 8.10
CA GLY A 120 3.60 5.80 9.49
C GLY A 120 4.08 7.05 10.27
N ASN A 121 4.90 6.92 11.30
CA ASN A 121 5.54 5.69 11.81
C ASN A 121 4.59 4.79 12.63
N ASP A 122 5.08 3.63 13.09
CA ASP A 122 4.30 2.64 13.84
C ASP A 122 3.73 3.19 15.15
N VAL A 123 4.46 4.07 15.84
CA VAL A 123 3.98 4.71 17.07
C VAL A 123 2.81 5.64 16.77
N LEU A 124 2.89 6.43 15.70
CA LEU A 124 1.79 7.29 15.25
C LEU A 124 0.59 6.43 14.84
N ASN A 125 0.79 5.42 13.99
CA ASN A 125 -0.26 4.50 13.56
C ASN A 125 -0.97 3.86 14.75
N ARG A 126 -0.21 3.36 15.75
CA ARG A 126 -0.77 2.78 16.97
C ARG A 126 -1.61 3.79 17.75
N ARG A 127 -1.11 5.02 17.92
CA ARG A 127 -1.85 6.09 18.62
C ARG A 127 -3.14 6.46 17.89
N LEU A 128 -3.12 6.53 16.57
CA LEU A 128 -4.31 6.81 15.76
C LEU A 128 -5.37 5.71 15.91
N ARG A 129 -4.97 4.44 15.94
CA ARG A 129 -5.89 3.31 16.20
C ARG A 129 -6.51 3.38 17.59
N ILE A 130 -5.70 3.62 18.62
CA ILE A 130 -6.21 3.80 20.00
C ILE A 130 -7.19 4.98 20.08
N LEU A 131 -6.88 6.09 19.40
CA LEU A 131 -7.78 7.24 19.35
C LEU A 131 -9.10 6.90 18.64
N ALA A 132 -9.05 6.21 17.49
CA ALA A 132 -10.24 5.74 16.79
C ALA A 132 -11.10 4.84 17.69
N GLU A 133 -10.49 3.88 18.37
CA GLU A 133 -11.15 2.96 19.30
C GLU A 133 -11.85 3.71 20.44
N SER A 134 -11.18 4.68 21.06
CA SER A 134 -11.78 5.50 22.13
C SER A 134 -12.96 6.35 21.66
N LYS A 135 -13.10 6.54 20.34
CA LYS A 135 -14.20 7.26 19.70
C LYS A 135 -15.26 6.34 19.10
N GLY A 136 -15.15 5.02 19.31
CA GLY A 136 -16.11 4.05 18.77
C GLY A 136 -15.86 3.67 17.31
N TYR A 137 -14.63 3.82 16.83
CA TYR A 137 -14.23 3.47 15.47
C TYR A 137 -13.13 2.39 15.44
N VAL A 138 -12.95 1.75 14.30
CA VAL A 138 -11.83 0.89 13.95
C VAL A 138 -11.08 1.54 12.78
N LEU A 139 -9.78 1.75 12.94
CA LEU A 139 -8.91 2.29 11.89
C LEU A 139 -7.92 1.21 11.42
N ASP A 140 -7.89 0.95 10.13
CA ASP A 140 -6.88 0.11 9.49
C ASP A 140 -6.32 0.79 8.23
N ASP A 141 -5.51 0.07 7.45
CA ASP A 141 -4.93 0.61 6.21
C ASP A 141 -5.94 0.73 5.06
N THR A 142 -7.18 0.26 5.25
CA THR A 142 -8.27 0.30 4.26
C THR A 142 -9.30 1.38 4.56
N GLY A 143 -9.44 1.83 5.81
CA GLY A 143 -10.50 2.76 6.18
C GLY A 143 -10.62 3.06 7.67
N LEU A 144 -11.56 3.98 7.97
CA LEU A 144 -12.07 4.23 9.30
C LEU A 144 -13.54 3.80 9.34
N TYR A 145 -13.87 2.87 10.23
CA TYR A 145 -15.17 2.21 10.27
C TYR A 145 -15.80 2.36 11.65
N LEU A 146 -17.12 2.37 11.73
CA LEU A 146 -17.82 2.29 13.01
C LEU A 146 -17.56 0.94 13.68
N ALA A 147 -17.25 0.95 14.97
CA ALA A 147 -17.07 -0.27 15.73
C ALA A 147 -18.44 -0.88 16.07
N THR A 148 -18.81 -2.00 15.41
CA THR A 148 -19.99 -2.79 15.82
C THR A 148 -19.64 -3.74 16.96
N GLN A 149 -20.46 -3.75 18.01
CA GLN A 149 -20.39 -4.78 19.05
C GLN A 149 -21.04 -6.06 18.51
N SER A 150 -20.28 -7.16 18.41
CA SER A 150 -20.91 -8.48 18.23
C SER A 150 -21.23 -9.07 19.61
N SER A 151 -22.33 -9.80 19.69
CA SER A 151 -22.87 -10.48 20.89
C SER A 151 -22.01 -11.63 21.42
N GLY A 152 -20.73 -11.73 21.04
CA GLY A 152 -19.80 -12.79 21.45
C GLY A 152 -18.40 -12.32 21.85
N GLY A 153 -18.23 -11.04 22.21
CA GLY A 153 -16.95 -10.51 22.73
C GLY A 153 -15.84 -10.30 21.67
N LYS A 154 -16.05 -10.71 20.41
CA LYS A 154 -15.15 -10.37 19.28
C LYS A 154 -15.78 -9.28 18.42
N ARG A 155 -15.19 -8.08 18.41
CA ARG A 155 -15.62 -6.99 17.52
C ARG A 155 -15.40 -7.40 16.06
N VAL A 156 -16.46 -7.34 15.26
CA VAL A 156 -16.42 -7.58 13.81
C VAL A 156 -16.57 -6.22 13.14
N SER A 157 -15.72 -5.93 12.15
CA SER A 157 -15.82 -4.73 11.32
C SER A 157 -17.00 -4.87 10.36
N THR A 158 -17.97 -3.97 10.43
CA THR A 158 -18.95 -3.80 9.35
C THR A 158 -18.49 -2.64 8.47
N TYR A 159 -18.20 -2.94 7.21
CA TYR A 159 -17.64 -2.00 6.24
C TYR A 159 -18.71 -1.02 5.76
N THR A 160 -19.07 -0.04 6.58
CA THR A 160 -19.75 1.17 6.07
C THR A 160 -18.76 2.31 6.14
N CYS A 161 -18.19 2.68 4.99
CA CYS A 161 -17.31 3.84 4.88
C CYS A 161 -18.13 5.10 5.14
N LEU A 162 -17.68 5.97 6.03
CA LEU A 162 -18.28 7.30 6.17
C LEU A 162 -17.88 8.13 4.94
N SER A 163 -18.85 8.45 4.10
CA SER A 163 -18.72 9.32 2.92
C SER A 163 -18.58 10.78 3.33
#